data_AF-A0A6V7HY19-F1
#
_entry.id   AF-A0A6V7HY19-F1
#
_cell.length_a   1.000
_cell.length_b   1.000
_cell.length_c   1.000
_cell.angle_alpha   90.00
_cell.angle_beta   90.00
_cell.angle_gamma   90.00
#
_symmetry.space_group_name_H-M   'P 1'
#
loop_
_entity.id
_entity.type
_entity.pdbx_description
1 polymer ?
#
loop_
_entity_poly.entity_id
_entity_poly.type
_entity_poly.pdbx_seq_one_letter_code
_entity_poly.pdbx_strand_id
1 'polypeptide(L)' 'ALGSNPLYCDCHMRWLAEWVKKDQDVEPGIARCMDPPAMREKLLLTAPASAFQCK' A
#
# COMPACT_ATOMS: atom_id res chain seq x y z
N ALA A 1 6.94 12.42 1.51
CA ALA A 1 5.56 11.96 1.27
C ALA A 1 5.60 10.59 0.60
N LEU A 2 4.90 9.59 1.15
CA LEU A 2 4.83 8.25 0.57
C LEU A 2 4.09 8.25 -0.79
N GLY A 3 3.17 9.20 -0.97
CA GLY A 3 2.37 9.46 -2.17
C GLY A 3 3.08 9.58 -3.52
N SER A 4 4.36 9.94 -3.53
CA SER A 4 5.13 10.17 -4.77
C SER A 4 5.98 8.96 -5.19
N ASN A 5 5.90 7.83 -4.48
CA ASN A 5 6.70 6.64 -4.78
C ASN A 5 5.94 5.68 -5.72
N PRO A 6 6.61 5.04 -6.69
CA PRO A 6 6.04 3.94 -7.45
C PRO A 6 5.95 2.69 -6.55
N LEU A 7 4.80 2.49 -5.90
CA LEU A 7 4.62 1.40 -4.95
C LEU A 7 4.21 0.10 -5.66
N TYR A 8 5.00 -0.95 -5.47
CA TYR A 8 4.66 -2.32 -5.88
C TYR A 8 4.01 -3.06 -4.71
N CYS A 9 2.70 -3.21 -4.77
CA CYS A 9 1.86 -3.67 -3.66
C CYS A 9 1.62 -5.19 -3.67
N ASP A 10 2.70 -5.96 -3.64
CA ASP A 10 2.67 -7.42 -3.48
C ASP A 10 2.81 -7.83 -2.00
N CYS A 11 3.06 -9.12 -1.73
CA CYS A 11 3.20 -9.60 -0.35
C CYS A 11 4.31 -8.91 0.44
N HIS A 12 5.37 -8.39 -0.21
CA HIS A 12 6.46 -7.69 0.47
C HIS A 12 6.07 -6.29 0.95
N MET A 13 5.00 -5.72 0.39
CA MET A 13 4.46 -4.41 0.81
C MET A 13 3.38 -4.52 1.90
N ARG A 14 3.00 -5.74 2.29
CA ARG A 14 1.94 -5.99 3.28
C ARG A 14 2.22 -5.33 4.63
N TRP A 15 3.46 -5.48 5.13
CA TRP A 15 3.83 -4.94 6.45
C TRP A 15 3.62 -3.42 6.51
N LEU A 16 3.90 -2.73 5.39
CA LEU A 16 3.76 -1.29 5.31
C LEU A 16 2.28 -0.89 5.35
N ALA A 17 1.44 -1.61 4.60
CA ALA A 17 -0.01 -1.38 4.63
C ALA A 17 -0.62 -1.65 6.02
N GLU A 18 -0.08 -2.60 6.79
CA GLU A 18 -0.50 -2.86 8.17
C GLU A 18 0.02 -1.80 9.14
N TRP A 19 1.29 -1.41 9.02
CA TRP A 19 1.92 -0.41 9.87
C TRP A 19 1.20 0.95 9.74
N VAL A 20 0.98 1.41 8.50
CA VAL A 20 0.31 2.67 8.24
C VAL A 20 -1.14 2.70 8.76
N LYS A 21 -1.84 1.55 8.79
CA LYS A 21 -3.20 1.49 9.37
C LYS A 21 -3.21 1.55 10.89
N LYS A 22 -2.17 1.02 11.53
CA LYS A 22 -2.05 0.96 12.98
C LYS A 22 -1.58 2.30 13.54
N ASP A 23 -0.71 2.97 12.81
CA ASP A 23 -0.08 4.21 13.24
C ASP A 23 -0.83 5.42 12.63
N GLN A 24 -1.76 5.99 13.41
CA GLN A 24 -2.61 7.10 12.98
C GLN A 24 -1.84 8.42 12.81
N ASP A 25 -0.60 8.50 13.31
CA ASP A 25 0.26 9.69 13.24
C ASP A 25 1.10 9.74 11.95
N VAL A 26 1.08 8.67 11.15
CA VAL A 26 1.69 8.66 9.82
C VAL A 26 0.74 9.36 8.86
N GLU A 27 1.05 10.58 8.42
CA GLU A 27 0.38 11.17 7.27
C GLU A 27 0.76 10.39 6.01
N PRO A 28 -0.08 9.47 5.54
CA PRO A 28 0.34 8.50 4.55
C PRO A 28 0.30 9.11 3.13
N GLY A 29 -0.34 10.28 3.01
CA GLY A 29 -0.62 10.94 1.74
C GLY A 29 -1.45 10.06 0.80
N ILE A 30 -1.54 10.50 -0.46
CA ILE A 30 -2.29 9.85 -1.54
C ILE A 30 -1.48 8.65 -2.10
N ALA A 31 -0.87 7.84 -1.24
CA ALA A 31 -0.04 6.70 -1.62
C ALA A 31 -0.85 5.64 -2.37
N ARG A 32 -0.55 5.50 -3.66
CA ARG A 32 -1.21 4.56 -4.58
C ARG A 32 -0.24 3.49 -5.06
N CYS A 33 -0.77 2.29 -5.21
CA CYS A 33 -0.08 1.18 -5.85
C CYS A 33 0.00 1.43 -7.36
N MET A 34 1.19 1.27 -7.94
CA MET A 34 1.40 1.31 -9.39
C MET A 34 1.24 -0.09 -10.00
N ASP A 35 1.59 -1.12 -9.21
CA ASP A 35 1.53 -2.53 -9.59
C ASP A 35 1.35 -3.40 -8.34
N PRO A 36 1.02 -4.70 -8.46
CA PRO A 36 0.63 -5.42 -9.69
C PRO A 36 -0.72 -4.93 -10.27
N PRO A 37 -1.15 -5.38 -11.47
CA PRO A 37 -2.39 -4.91 -12.10
C PRO A 37 -3.64 -5.04 -11.23
N ALA A 38 -3.72 -6.06 -10.36
CA ALA A 38 -4.83 -6.23 -9.42
C ALA A 38 -4.89 -5.15 -8.32
N MET A 39 -3.76 -4.50 -8.06
CA MET A 39 -3.58 -3.49 -7.02
C MET A 39 -3.43 -2.07 -7.57
N ARG A 40 -3.19 -1.91 -8.88
CA ARG A 40 -2.98 -0.61 -9.53
C ARG A 40 -4.07 0.40 -9.18
N GLU A 41 -3.66 1.64 -8.91
CA GLU A 41 -4.46 2.79 -8.44
C GLU A 41 -5.13 2.64 -7.07
N LYS A 42 -5.07 1.47 -6.42
CA LYS A 42 -5.59 1.33 -5.04
C LYS A 42 -4.71 2.10 -4.08
N LEU A 43 -5.35 2.72 -3.09
CA LEU A 43 -4.63 3.36 -1.99
C LEU A 43 -3.99 2.28 -1.12
N LEU A 44 -2.70 2.41 -0.86
CA LEU A 44 -1.97 1.54 0.07
C LEU A 44 -2.66 1.50 1.45
N LEU A 45 -3.16 2.66 1.86
CA LEU A 45 -3.87 2.93 3.10
C LEU A 45 -5.12 2.10 3.35
N THR A 46 -5.97 1.99 2.33
CA THR A 46 -7.29 1.39 2.46
C THR A 46 -7.33 -0.02 1.92
N ALA A 47 -6.33 -0.42 1.11
CA ALA A 47 -6.23 -1.77 0.59
C ALA A 47 -6.14 -2.80 1.74
N PRO A 48 -6.96 -3.87 1.74
CA PRO A 48 -6.91 -4.89 2.78
C PRO A 48 -5.58 -5.66 2.71
N ALA A 49 -5.02 -6.04 3.86
CA ALA A 49 -3.74 -6.76 3.92
C ALA A 49 -3.77 -8.07 3.12
N SER A 50 -4.93 -8.72 3.03
CA SER A 50 -5.16 -9.93 2.23
C SER A 50 -5.01 -9.74 0.72
N ALA A 51 -5.10 -8.50 0.21
CA ALA A 51 -4.90 -8.20 -1.22
C ALA A 51 -3.43 -8.14 -1.63
N PHE A 52 -2.51 -8.04 -0.66
CA PHE A 52 -1.06 -8.04 -0.88
C PHE A 52 -0.55 -9.47 -1.01
N GLN A 53 -0.51 -9.98 -2.23
CA GLN A 53 -0.13 -11.36 -2.54
C GLN A 53 1.04 -11.40 -3.52
N CYS A 54 1.93 -12.37 -3.34
CA CYS A 54 2.97 -12.71 -4.32
C CYS A 54 2.49 -13.91 -5.15
N LYS A 55 3.06 -14.07 -6.35
CA LYS A 55 2.89 -15.29 -7.14
C LYS A 55 3.80 -16.39 -6.62
#